data_AF-A0A2H6CU12-F1
#
_entry.id   AF-A0A2H6CU12-F1
#
_cell.length_a   1.000
_cell.length_b   1.000
_cell.length_c   1.000
_cell.angle_alpha   90.00
_cell.angle_beta   90.00
_cell.angle_gamma   90.00
#
_symmetry.space_group_name_H-M   'P 1'
#
loop_
_entity.id
_entity.type
_entity.pdbx_description
1 polymer ?
#
loop_
_entity_poly.entity_id
_entity_poly.type
_entity_poly.pdbx_seq_one_letter_code
_entity_poly.pdbx_strand_id
1 'polypeptide(L)'
;MKVLLYFEGQKMLEKSGIGRAFEHQKKALESAGIDYTTDARSKDYDILHINTYGINSRKMIKQAKKQGKKVIYHAHSNAEDFKNSFLGANTITPLYKKYVVSLYSLGDHLITPTPYAKRVLQTYGIQKPIDAVSNGINLEQFQPDEKKRKHFVSILN
;
A
#
# COMPACT_ATOMS: atom_id res chain seq x y z
N MET A 1 2.40 14.59 -16.75
CA MET A 1 2.07 13.26 -16.21
C MET A 1 1.30 13.47 -14.92
N LYS A 2 0.16 12.79 -14.73
CA LYS A 2 -0.69 12.94 -13.55
C LYS A 2 -1.07 11.59 -12.94
N VAL A 3 -1.02 11.50 -11.61
CA VAL A 3 -1.27 10.26 -10.85
C VAL A 3 -2.64 10.30 -10.17
N LEU A 4 -3.46 9.25 -10.33
CA LEU A 4 -4.61 9.03 -9.46
C LEU A 4 -4.18 8.14 -8.29
N LEU A 5 -4.16 8.70 -7.08
CA LEU A 5 -3.96 7.97 -5.84
C LEU A 5 -5.31 7.45 -5.32
N TYR A 6 -5.52 6.13 -5.40
CA TYR A 6 -6.74 5.49 -4.93
C TYR A 6 -6.48 4.66 -3.66
N PHE A 7 -7.28 4.93 -2.63
CA PHE A 7 -7.26 4.23 -1.36
C PHE A 7 -8.68 3.89 -0.91
N GLU A 8 -9.07 2.64 -1.12
CA GLU A 8 -10.37 2.14 -0.67
C GLU A 8 -10.43 2.11 0.87
N GLY A 9 -11.50 2.67 1.44
CA GLY A 9 -11.69 2.69 2.89
C GLY A 9 -10.87 3.74 3.63
N GLN A 10 -10.39 4.79 2.94
CA GLN A 10 -9.52 5.83 3.50
C GLN A 10 -9.97 6.32 4.89
N LYS A 11 -11.25 6.68 5.07
CA LYS A 11 -11.77 7.19 6.35
C LYS A 11 -11.62 6.21 7.53
N MET A 12 -11.66 4.90 7.27
CA MET A 12 -11.52 3.88 8.31
C MET A 12 -10.06 3.58 8.64
N LEU A 13 -9.16 3.74 7.67
CA LEU A 13 -7.76 3.32 7.76
C LEU A 13 -6.78 4.49 7.84
N GLU A 14 -7.28 5.73 7.94
CA GLU A 14 -6.46 6.95 7.97
C GLU A 14 -5.44 6.98 9.11
N LYS A 15 -5.83 6.51 10.30
CA LYS A 15 -4.94 6.44 11.47
C LYS A 15 -3.98 5.24 11.45
N SER A 16 -4.08 4.36 10.46
CA SER A 16 -3.21 3.19 10.32
C SER A 16 -1.89 3.54 9.62
N GLY A 17 -0.95 2.60 9.61
CA GLY A 17 0.30 2.74 8.85
C GLY A 17 0.07 2.93 7.34
N ILE A 18 -0.98 2.33 6.77
CA ILE A 18 -1.33 2.49 5.34
C ILE A 18 -1.84 3.91 5.07
N GLY A 19 -2.62 4.49 6.00
CA GLY A 19 -3.05 5.88 5.90
C GLY A 19 -1.89 6.87 5.92
N ARG A 20 -0.89 6.64 6.79
CA ARG A 20 0.34 7.45 6.79
C ARG A 20 1.15 7.30 5.51
N ALA A 21 1.26 6.08 4.98
CA ALA A 21 1.92 5.83 3.70
C ALA A 21 1.24 6.60 2.55
N PHE A 22 -0.09 6.65 2.53
CA PHE A 22 -0.86 7.39 1.54
C PHE A 22 -0.56 8.90 1.56
N GLU A 23 -0.47 9.51 2.76
CA GLU A 23 -0.08 10.92 2.88
C GLU A 23 1.38 11.17 2.49
N HIS A 24 2.29 10.24 2.80
CA HIS A 24 3.69 10.36 2.36
C HIS A 24 3.82 10.26 0.83
N GLN A 25 3.00 9.44 0.16
CA GLN A 25 2.98 9.37 -1.30
C GLN A 25 2.57 10.70 -1.94
N LYS A 26 1.55 11.39 -1.39
CA LYS A 26 1.16 12.73 -1.87
C LYS A 26 2.35 13.70 -1.79
N LYS A 27 2.99 13.78 -0.62
CA LYS A 27 4.17 14.63 -0.41
C LYS A 27 5.33 14.28 -1.34
N ALA A 28 5.54 13.00 -1.62
CA ALA A 28 6.58 12.55 -2.55
C ALA A 28 6.27 12.94 -4.00
N LEU A 29 5.00 12.93 -4.40
CA LEU A 29 4.59 13.43 -5.72
C LEU A 29 4.74 14.95 -5.81
N GLU A 30 4.32 15.68 -4.78
CA GLU A 30 4.49 17.13 -4.67
C GLU A 30 5.96 17.54 -4.76
N SER A 31 6.84 16.87 -4.00
CA SER A 31 8.28 17.18 -4.02
C SER A 31 8.96 16.86 -5.35
N ALA A 32 8.41 15.90 -6.10
CA ALA A 32 8.85 15.58 -7.45
C ALA A 32 8.22 16.47 -8.54
N GLY A 33 7.32 17.39 -8.18
CA GLY A 33 6.58 18.22 -9.15
C GLY A 33 5.61 17.43 -10.03
N ILE A 34 5.07 16.32 -9.52
CA ILE A 34 4.13 15.45 -10.24
C ILE A 34 2.71 15.72 -9.74
N ASP A 35 1.83 16.11 -10.66
CA ASP A 35 0.41 16.32 -10.36
C ASP A 35 -0.26 15.02 -9.90
N TYR A 36 -1.15 15.14 -8.92
CA TYR A 36 -1.98 14.02 -8.49
C TYR A 36 -3.42 14.42 -8.20
N THR A 37 -4.29 13.43 -8.16
CA THR A 37 -5.67 13.57 -7.68
C THR A 37 -6.03 12.37 -6.80
N THR A 38 -6.94 12.59 -5.85
CA THR A 38 -7.57 11.54 -5.05
C THR A 38 -9.06 11.37 -5.37
N ASP A 39 -9.60 12.10 -6.36
CA ASP A 39 -10.98 11.90 -6.81
C ASP A 39 -11.04 10.63 -7.67
N ALA A 40 -11.60 9.56 -7.09
CA ALA A 40 -11.78 8.28 -7.77
C ALA A 40 -12.64 8.36 -9.05
N ARG A 41 -13.43 9.44 -9.23
CA ARG A 41 -14.24 9.67 -10.44
C ARG A 41 -13.47 10.37 -11.54
N SER A 42 -12.31 10.96 -11.23
CA SER A 42 -11.48 11.64 -12.22
C SER A 42 -11.09 10.67 -13.33
N LYS A 43 -11.17 11.14 -14.57
CA LYS A 43 -10.57 10.47 -15.73
C LYS A 43 -9.33 11.19 -16.26
N ASP A 44 -8.98 12.32 -15.67
CA ASP A 44 -7.80 13.09 -16.01
C ASP A 44 -6.61 12.64 -15.13
N TYR A 45 -5.93 11.59 -15.61
CA TYR A 45 -4.73 11.00 -15.02
C TYR A 45 -4.11 9.99 -16.00
N ASP A 46 -2.80 9.75 -15.90
CA ASP A 46 -2.05 8.82 -16.75
C ASP A 46 -1.79 7.48 -16.06
N ILE A 47 -1.56 7.52 -14.73
CA ILE A 47 -1.20 6.36 -13.91
C ILE A 47 -2.13 6.25 -12.70
N LEU A 48 -2.66 5.05 -12.47
CA LEU A 48 -3.42 4.72 -11.27
C LEU A 48 -2.52 4.05 -10.24
N HIS A 49 -2.46 4.61 -9.03
CA HIS A 49 -1.86 3.98 -7.86
C HIS A 49 -2.96 3.40 -6.97
N ILE A 50 -2.87 2.10 -6.67
CA ILE A 50 -3.77 1.41 -5.75
C ILE A 50 -3.05 1.17 -4.42
N ASN A 51 -3.67 1.57 -3.31
CA ASN A 51 -3.09 1.46 -1.97
C ASN A 51 -3.72 0.38 -1.08
N THR A 52 -4.77 -0.30 -1.54
CA THR A 52 -5.46 -1.35 -0.76
C THR A 52 -5.92 -2.53 -1.60
N TYR A 53 -6.13 -3.66 -0.93
CA TYR A 53 -6.59 -4.92 -1.51
C TYR A 53 -8.13 -5.09 -1.52
N GLY A 54 -8.89 -3.99 -1.58
CA GLY A 54 -10.35 -4.05 -1.51
C GLY A 54 -11.04 -4.44 -2.82
N ILE A 55 -12.34 -4.70 -2.75
CA ILE A 55 -13.13 -5.17 -3.91
C ILE A 55 -13.29 -4.06 -4.95
N ASN A 56 -13.45 -2.81 -4.52
CA ASN A 56 -13.59 -1.69 -5.44
C ASN A 56 -12.26 -1.37 -6.15
N SER A 57 -11.12 -1.68 -5.53
CA SER A 57 -9.80 -1.60 -6.15
C SER A 57 -9.71 -2.42 -7.45
N ARG A 58 -10.35 -3.60 -7.51
CA ARG A 58 -10.44 -4.38 -8.77
C ARG A 58 -11.19 -3.61 -9.86
N LYS A 59 -12.29 -2.94 -9.53
CA LYS A 59 -13.09 -2.17 -10.49
C LYS A 59 -12.30 -0.99 -11.03
N MET A 60 -11.61 -0.26 -10.15
CA MET A 60 -10.72 0.85 -10.53
C MET A 60 -9.64 0.41 -11.52
N ILE A 61 -8.95 -0.70 -11.22
CA ILE A 61 -7.90 -1.25 -12.10
C ILE A 61 -8.46 -1.65 -13.46
N LYS A 62 -9.59 -2.36 -13.50
CA LYS A 62 -10.23 -2.74 -14.77
C LYS A 62 -10.61 -1.52 -15.60
N GLN A 63 -11.15 -0.48 -14.96
CA GLN A 63 -11.52 0.76 -15.62
C GLN A 63 -10.29 1.51 -16.17
N ALA A 64 -9.21 1.60 -15.39
CA ALA A 64 -7.95 2.21 -15.82
C ALA A 64 -7.35 1.47 -17.02
N LYS A 65 -7.30 0.13 -16.97
CA LYS A 65 -6.81 -0.69 -18.10
C LYS A 65 -7.65 -0.55 -19.35
N LYS A 66 -8.99 -0.48 -19.22
CA LYS A 66 -9.88 -0.21 -20.36
C LYS A 66 -9.60 1.16 -21.00
N GLN A 67 -9.08 2.11 -20.24
CA GLN A 67 -8.67 3.44 -20.71
C GLN A 67 -7.20 3.50 -21.16
N GLY A 68 -6.51 2.36 -21.25
CA GLY A 68 -5.10 2.28 -21.66
C GLY A 68 -4.10 2.80 -20.61
N LYS A 69 -4.54 3.03 -19.38
CA LYS A 69 -3.72 3.63 -18.31
C LYS A 69 -2.87 2.59 -17.61
N LYS A 70 -1.70 3.03 -17.11
CA LYS A 70 -0.80 2.18 -16.32
C LYS A 70 -1.26 2.09 -14.88
N VAL A 71 -0.98 0.95 -14.24
CA VAL A 71 -1.40 0.65 -12.87
C VAL A 71 -0.19 0.26 -12.03
N ILE A 72 0.05 1.05 -10.98
CA ILE A 72 1.00 0.73 -9.91
C ILE A 72 0.21 0.26 -8.69
N TYR A 73 0.60 -0.87 -8.12
CA TYR A 73 -0.08 -1.45 -6.98
C TYR A 73 0.86 -1.47 -5.78
N HIS A 74 0.49 -0.76 -4.72
CA HIS A 74 1.22 -0.75 -3.45
C HIS A 74 0.80 -1.95 -2.60
N ALA A 75 1.69 -2.93 -2.54
CA ALA A 75 1.49 -4.19 -1.86
C ALA A 75 1.92 -4.08 -0.39
N HIS A 76 1.00 -3.58 0.44
CA HIS A 76 1.18 -3.44 1.89
C HIS A 76 0.78 -4.68 2.69
N SER A 77 0.41 -5.79 2.03
CA SER A 77 -0.03 -7.01 2.71
C SER A 77 0.48 -8.25 2.00
N ASN A 78 0.77 -9.29 2.77
CA ASN A 78 1.14 -10.59 2.26
C ASN A 78 0.57 -11.68 3.18
N ALA A 79 0.57 -12.92 2.72
CA ALA A 79 -0.03 -14.01 3.48
C ALA A 79 0.78 -14.41 4.72
N GLU A 80 2.08 -14.08 4.76
CA GLU A 80 2.94 -14.36 5.90
C GLU A 80 2.61 -13.42 7.07
N ASP A 81 2.41 -12.13 6.80
CA ASP A 81 1.98 -11.13 7.79
C ASP A 81 0.54 -11.40 8.28
N PHE A 82 -0.29 -11.97 7.42
CA PHE A 82 -1.66 -12.33 7.75
C PHE A 82 -1.74 -13.61 8.60
N LYS A 83 -0.81 -14.54 8.41
CA LYS A 83 -0.72 -15.77 9.21
C LYS A 83 -0.49 -15.40 10.68
N ASN A 84 -1.14 -16.12 11.59
CA ASN A 84 -1.09 -15.89 13.04
C ASN A 84 -1.60 -14.52 13.53
N SER A 85 -2.25 -13.72 12.68
CA SER A 85 -2.73 -12.38 13.07
C SER A 85 -3.97 -12.42 13.98
N PHE A 86 -4.81 -13.46 13.90
CA PHE A 86 -5.97 -13.67 14.76
C PHE A 86 -6.40 -15.15 14.78
N LEU A 87 -7.28 -15.52 15.70
CA LEU A 87 -7.80 -16.88 15.82
C LEU A 87 -8.46 -17.34 14.51
N GLY A 88 -8.00 -18.46 13.97
CA GLY A 88 -8.49 -19.01 12.70
C GLY A 88 -7.84 -18.41 11.44
N ALA A 89 -6.95 -17.41 11.56
CA ALA A 89 -6.27 -16.81 10.40
C ALA A 89 -5.52 -17.86 9.56
N ASN A 90 -4.87 -18.83 10.21
CA ASN A 90 -4.07 -19.85 9.52
C ASN A 90 -4.91 -20.74 8.59
N THR A 91 -6.17 -21.01 8.94
CA THR A 91 -7.08 -21.81 8.12
C THR A 91 -7.41 -21.10 6.80
N ILE A 92 -7.52 -19.76 6.85
CA ILE A 92 -7.87 -18.94 5.69
C ILE A 92 -6.65 -18.36 4.96
N THR A 93 -5.44 -18.44 5.53
CA THR A 93 -4.19 -17.96 4.92
C THR A 93 -3.98 -18.44 3.47
N PRO A 94 -4.21 -19.72 3.09
CA PRO A 94 -4.04 -20.15 1.71
C PRO A 94 -5.01 -19.46 0.74
N LEU A 95 -6.26 -19.23 1.16
CA LEU A 95 -7.25 -18.51 0.37
C LEU A 95 -6.88 -17.03 0.25
N TYR A 96 -6.45 -16.42 1.36
CA TYR A 96 -5.97 -15.05 1.38
C TYR A 96 -4.77 -14.86 0.44
N LYS A 97 -3.80 -15.78 0.44
CA LYS A 97 -2.67 -15.78 -0.50
C LYS A 97 -3.15 -15.76 -1.95
N LYS A 98 -4.07 -16.66 -2.32
CA LYS A 98 -4.66 -16.69 -3.68
C LYS A 98 -5.35 -15.36 -4.02
N TYR A 99 -6.10 -14.80 -3.08
CA TYR A 99 -6.78 -13.52 -3.25
C TYR A 99 -5.80 -12.38 -3.52
N VAL A 100 -4.76 -12.24 -2.69
CA VAL A 100 -3.73 -11.20 -2.81
C VAL A 100 -2.96 -11.35 -4.13
N VAL A 101 -2.53 -12.56 -4.49
CA VAL A 101 -1.85 -12.83 -5.77
C VAL A 101 -2.72 -12.41 -6.96
N SER A 102 -4.01 -12.75 -6.91
CA SER A 102 -4.94 -12.39 -8.00
C SER A 102 -5.18 -10.88 -8.11
N LEU A 103 -4.99 -10.11 -7.03
CA LEU A 103 -5.06 -8.65 -7.06
C LEU A 103 -3.78 -8.03 -7.60
N TYR A 104 -2.65 -8.44 -7.05
CA TYR A 104 -1.34 -7.90 -7.40
C TYR A 104 -0.97 -8.20 -8.85
N SER A 105 -1.42 -9.34 -9.39
CA SER A 105 -1.27 -9.67 -10.81
C SER A 105 -2.03 -8.72 -11.75
N LEU A 106 -2.98 -7.92 -11.24
CA LEU A 106 -3.68 -6.90 -12.03
C LEU A 106 -2.85 -5.63 -12.19
N GLY A 107 -1.82 -5.40 -11.38
CA GLY A 107 -0.90 -4.28 -11.56
C GLY A 107 -0.03 -4.45 -12.81
N ASP A 108 0.51 -3.36 -13.32
CA ASP A 108 1.61 -3.38 -14.29
C ASP A 108 2.97 -3.35 -13.57
N HIS A 109 3.01 -2.78 -12.37
CA HIS A 109 4.16 -2.78 -11.46
C HIS A 109 3.69 -2.82 -9.99
N LEU A 110 4.49 -3.43 -9.11
CA LEU A 110 4.23 -3.54 -7.68
C LEU A 110 5.25 -2.77 -6.86
N ILE A 111 4.81 -2.05 -5.84
CA ILE A 111 5.69 -1.42 -4.85
C ILE A 111 5.42 -2.05 -3.49
N THR A 112 6.48 -2.45 -2.80
CA THR A 112 6.42 -2.96 -1.42
C THR A 112 7.13 -2.00 -0.48
N PRO A 113 6.73 -1.92 0.80
CA PRO A 113 7.35 -1.00 1.75
C PRO A 113 8.76 -1.42 2.17
N THR A 114 9.11 -2.70 2.00
CA THR A 114 10.40 -3.25 2.46
C THR A 114 10.98 -4.28 1.49
N PRO A 115 12.32 -4.44 1.45
CA PRO A 115 12.96 -5.54 0.71
C PRO A 115 12.51 -6.93 1.18
N TYR A 116 12.13 -7.07 2.45
CA TYR A 116 11.55 -8.31 2.98
C TYR A 116 10.23 -8.64 2.31
N ALA A 117 9.28 -7.69 2.27
CA ALA A 117 8.00 -7.89 1.62
C ALA A 117 8.15 -8.18 0.11
N LYS A 118 9.10 -7.50 -0.58
CA LYS A 118 9.47 -7.83 -1.96
C LYS A 118 9.86 -9.30 -2.10
N ARG A 119 10.79 -9.80 -1.27
CA ARG A 119 11.22 -11.21 -1.29
C ARG A 119 10.05 -12.17 -1.07
N VAL A 120 9.18 -11.89 -0.10
CA VAL A 120 7.99 -12.70 0.17
C VAL A 120 7.10 -12.79 -1.08
N LEU A 121 6.76 -11.65 -1.70
CA LEU A 121 5.88 -11.65 -2.87
C LEU A 121 6.51 -12.28 -4.12
N GLN A 122 7.84 -12.23 -4.25
CA GLN A 122 8.55 -12.93 -5.33
C GLN A 122 8.36 -14.45 -5.23
N THR A 123 8.20 -15.01 -4.03
CA THR A 123 7.88 -16.44 -3.87
C THR A 123 6.45 -16.80 -4.27
N TYR A 124 5.60 -15.82 -4.54
CA TYR A 124 4.17 -16.06 -4.86
C TYR A 124 3.93 -16.30 -6.36
N GLY A 125 4.99 -16.28 -7.18
CA GLY A 125 4.88 -16.53 -8.63
C GLY A 125 4.25 -15.36 -9.41
N ILE A 126 4.21 -14.16 -8.83
CA ILE A 126 3.71 -12.96 -9.49
C ILE A 126 4.71 -12.52 -10.57
N GLN A 127 4.25 -12.45 -11.82
CA GLN A 127 5.10 -12.14 -12.99
C GLN A 127 5.28 -10.63 -13.25
N LYS A 128 4.90 -9.78 -12.29
CA LYS A 128 4.99 -8.32 -12.42
C LYS A 128 6.27 -7.83 -11.75
N PRO A 129 6.93 -6.79 -12.30
CA PRO A 129 8.07 -6.18 -11.64
C PRO A 129 7.66 -5.67 -10.26
N ILE A 130 8.54 -5.86 -9.27
CA ILE A 130 8.31 -5.51 -7.87
C ILE A 130 9.51 -4.70 -7.38
N ASP A 131 9.28 -3.50 -6.87
CA ASP A 131 10.31 -2.71 -6.20
C ASP A 131 10.00 -2.46 -4.72
N ALA A 132 11.07 -2.25 -3.96
CA ALA A 132 10.98 -1.95 -2.54
C ALA A 132 11.26 -0.45 -2.36
N VAL A 133 10.23 0.29 -1.96
CA VAL A 133 10.31 1.72 -1.67
C VAL A 133 9.73 1.93 -0.28
N SER A 134 10.56 2.42 0.64
CA SER A 134 10.14 2.69 2.01
C SER A 134 9.05 3.77 2.03
N ASN A 135 8.09 3.62 2.94
CA ASN A 135 7.07 4.65 3.19
C ASN A 135 7.69 5.95 3.76
N GLY A 136 8.90 5.88 4.32
CA GLY A 136 9.54 6.98 5.02
C GLY A 136 8.84 7.37 6.33
N ILE A 137 9.48 8.25 7.08
CA ILE A 137 8.93 8.87 8.30
C ILE A 137 9.26 10.36 8.30
N ASN A 138 8.47 11.16 9.03
CA ASN A 138 8.80 12.56 9.26
C ASN A 138 9.91 12.67 10.32
N LEU A 139 11.13 12.98 9.90
CA LEU A 139 12.27 13.08 10.82
C LEU A 139 12.11 14.21 11.84
N GLU A 140 11.43 15.31 11.52
CA GLU A 140 11.17 16.39 12.49
C GLU A 140 10.24 15.91 13.61
N GLN A 141 9.29 15.05 13.27
CA GLN A 141 8.35 14.47 14.24
C GLN A 141 8.99 13.37 15.09
N PHE A 142 9.83 12.53 14.48
CA PHE A 142 10.43 11.34 15.09
C PHE A 142 11.86 11.61 15.56
N GLN A 143 12.01 12.61 16.43
CA GLN A 143 13.26 12.90 17.15
C GLN A 143 13.29 12.18 18.51
N PRO A 144 14.49 11.89 19.06
CA PRO A 144 14.64 11.37 20.41
C PRO A 144 13.95 12.26 21.45
N ASP A 145 13.17 11.65 22.34
CA ASP A 145 12.44 12.34 23.41
C ASP A 145 12.43 11.47 24.66
N GLU A 146 13.17 11.90 25.69
CA GLU A 146 13.30 11.18 26.95
C GLU A 146 11.97 11.04 27.70
N LYS A 147 11.05 12.01 27.59
CA LYS A 147 9.74 11.92 28.24
C LYS A 147 8.89 10.84 27.59
N LYS A 148 8.84 10.81 26.25
CA LYS A 148 8.14 9.75 25.51
C LYS A 148 8.73 8.37 25.78
N ARG A 149 10.07 8.27 25.85
CA ARG A 149 10.78 7.03 26.18
C ARG A 149 10.41 6.52 27.58
N LYS A 150 10.52 7.39 28.61
CA LYS A 150 10.15 7.02 30.00
C LYS A 150 8.69 6.57 30.09
N HIS A 151 7.79 7.30 29.43
CA HIS A 151 6.38 6.93 29.40
C HIS A 151 6.15 5.56 28.75
N PHE A 152 6.76 5.29 27.58
CA PHE A 152 6.64 4.00 26.92
C PHE A 152 7.14 2.84 27.80
N VAL A 153 8.30 3.01 28.44
CA VAL A 153 8.85 2.00 29.36
C VAL A 153 7.91 1.77 30.56
N SER A 154 7.29 2.81 31.10
CA SER A 154 6.35 2.69 32.23
C SER A 154 5.06 1.93 31.92
N ILE A 155 4.69 1.78 30.65
CA ILE A 155 3.50 1.02 30.22
C ILE A 155 3.83 -0.47 30.05
N LEU A 156 5.11 -0.81 29.84
CA LEU A 156 5.56 -2.17 29.61
C LEU A 156 5.95 -2.91 30.89
N ASN A 157 6.22 -2.18 31.98
CA ASN A 157 6.52 -2.69 33.31
C ASN A 157 5.28 -2.61 34.20
#